data_AF-A0A0Q4XVR0-F1
#
_entry.id   AF-A0A0Q4XVR0-F1
#
_cell.length_a   1.000
_cell.length_b   1.000
_cell.length_c   1.000
_cell.angle_alpha   90.00
_cell.angle_beta   90.00
_cell.angle_gamma   90.00
#
_symmetry.space_group_name_H-M   'P 1'
#
loop_
_entity.id
_entity.type
_entity.pdbx_description
1 polymer ?
#
loop_
_entity_poly.entity_id
_entity_poly.type
_entity_poly.pdbx_seq_one_letter_code
_entity_poly.pdbx_strand_id
1 'polypeptide(L)'
;MERGATPGERAAGRAAALRIAAAAGLTLAEAEAFGAARRDTATPRPAPTYAWQAPKAPPEPITVAELQAQKLAAETRRRKMAEREARRLRAVHAEQERQSAAARAAQAERDRAWAGTRTGGT
;
A
#
# COMPACT_ATOMS: atom_id res chain seq x y z
N MET A 1 5.68 -36.69 12.26
CA MET A 1 6.24 -36.18 13.54
C MET A 1 5.09 -36.03 14.51
N GLU A 2 4.98 -36.91 15.51
CA GLU A 2 3.96 -36.76 16.55
C GLU A 2 4.23 -35.46 17.32
N ARG A 3 3.31 -34.50 17.17
CA ARG A 3 3.32 -33.27 17.96
C ARG A 3 2.57 -33.56 19.25
N GLY A 4 3.32 -33.81 20.33
CA GLY A 4 2.77 -34.07 21.65
C GLY A 4 3.61 -33.43 22.75
N ALA A 5 2.97 -33.12 23.87
CA ALA A 5 3.64 -32.57 25.04
C ALA A 5 4.68 -33.56 25.61
N THR A 6 5.87 -33.05 25.90
CA THR A 6 6.95 -33.80 26.53
C THR A 6 6.52 -34.35 27.91
N PRO A 7 7.20 -35.38 28.45
CA PRO A 7 6.89 -35.89 29.79
C PRO A 7 6.90 -34.82 30.88
N GLY A 8 7.85 -33.87 30.82
CA GLY A 8 7.96 -32.75 31.76
C GLY A 8 6.79 -31.78 31.65
N GLU A 9 6.39 -31.41 30.42
CA GLU A 9 5.23 -30.55 30.18
C GLU A 9 3.93 -31.20 30.66
N ARG A 10 3.77 -32.51 30.48
CA ARG A 10 2.61 -33.26 31.00
C ARG A 10 2.58 -33.29 32.53
N ALA A 11 3.73 -33.45 33.17
CA ALA A 11 3.82 -33.40 34.64
C ALA A 11 3.49 -32.01 35.18
N ALA A 12 4.04 -30.96 34.58
CA ALA A 12 3.75 -29.57 34.94
C ALA A 12 2.27 -29.22 34.73
N GLY A 13 1.68 -29.65 33.60
CA GLY A 13 0.25 -29.48 33.32
C GLY A 13 -0.64 -30.15 34.36
N ARG A 14 -0.33 -31.40 34.75
CA ARG A 14 -1.07 -32.10 35.82
C ARG A 14 -0.94 -31.41 37.17
N ALA A 15 0.25 -30.95 37.54
CA ALA A 15 0.46 -30.22 38.79
C ALA A 15 -0.29 -28.87 38.82
N ALA A 16 -0.40 -28.18 37.68
CA ALA A 16 -1.21 -26.98 37.56
C ALA A 16 -2.71 -27.30 37.69
N ALA A 17 -3.20 -28.34 37.00
CA ALA A 17 -4.60 -28.76 37.06
C ALA A 17 -5.01 -29.17 38.49
N LEU A 18 -4.15 -29.90 39.21
CA LEU A 18 -4.37 -30.25 40.61
C LEU A 18 -4.54 -29.02 41.51
N ARG A 19 -3.68 -28.00 41.35
CA ARG A 19 -3.77 -26.75 42.12
C ARG A 19 -5.07 -26.00 41.84
N ILE A 20 -5.49 -25.94 40.58
CA ILE A 20 -6.74 -25.26 40.17
C ILE A 20 -7.96 -26.00 40.73
N ALA A 21 -7.99 -27.33 40.65
CA ALA A 21 -9.07 -28.14 41.22
C ALA A 21 -9.16 -27.95 42.74
N ALA A 22 -8.02 -28.02 43.43
CA ALA A 22 -7.97 -27.82 44.88
C ALA A 22 -8.42 -26.40 45.30
N ALA A 23 -8.05 -25.36 44.54
CA ALA A 23 -8.51 -24.00 44.78
C ALA A 23 -10.02 -23.84 44.62
N ALA A 24 -10.66 -24.69 43.80
CA ALA A 24 -12.11 -24.77 43.66
C ALA A 24 -12.78 -25.73 44.67
N GLY A 25 -12.01 -26.31 45.62
CA GLY A 25 -12.52 -27.26 46.61
C GLY A 25 -12.84 -28.65 46.03
N LEU A 26 -12.30 -28.99 44.86
CA LEU A 26 -12.56 -30.23 44.13
C LEU A 26 -11.29 -31.09 44.03
N THR A 27 -11.48 -32.39 43.89
CA THR A 27 -10.45 -33.29 43.38
C THR A 27 -10.27 -33.10 41.87
N LEU A 28 -9.11 -33.51 41.33
CA LEU A 28 -8.88 -33.46 39.89
C LEU A 28 -9.92 -34.27 39.10
N ALA A 29 -10.32 -35.44 39.61
CA ALA A 29 -11.31 -36.29 38.96
C ALA A 29 -12.71 -35.64 38.93
N GLU A 30 -13.12 -34.97 40.00
CA GLU A 30 -14.38 -34.22 40.05
C GLU A 30 -14.36 -33.01 39.11
N ALA A 31 -13.24 -32.28 39.05
CA ALA A 31 -13.06 -31.17 38.12
C ALA A 31 -13.10 -31.63 36.65
N GLU A 32 -12.52 -32.79 36.34
CA GLU A 32 -12.57 -33.40 35.01
C GLU A 32 -14.00 -33.84 34.65
N ALA A 33 -14.73 -34.49 35.57
CA ALA A 33 -16.11 -34.89 35.38
C ALA A 33 -17.03 -33.68 35.14
N PHE A 34 -16.84 -32.60 35.89
CA PHE A 34 -17.57 -31.35 35.71
C PHE A 34 -17.27 -30.71 34.34
N GLY A 35 -15.99 -30.72 33.93
CA GLY A 35 -15.57 -30.23 32.63
C GLY A 35 -16.12 -31.05 31.46
N ALA A 36 -16.26 -32.37 31.61
CA ALA A 36 -16.85 -33.25 30.61
C ALA A 36 -18.36 -32.98 30.45
N ALA A 37 -19.11 -32.91 31.55
CA ALA A 37 -20.54 -32.60 31.52
C ALA A 37 -20.85 -31.25 30.85
N ARG A 38 -19.97 -30.26 31.02
CA ARG A 38 -20.09 -28.96 30.34
C ARG A 38 -19.82 -29.03 28.84
N ARG A 39 -18.95 -29.93 28.38
CA ARG A 39 -18.70 -30.14 26.94
C ARG A 39 -19.86 -30.87 26.28
N ASP A 40 -20.44 -31.85 26.95
CA ASP A 40 -21.56 -32.64 26.43
C ASP A 40 -22.84 -31.80 26.27
N THR A 41 -22.96 -30.73 27.07
CA THR A 41 -24.06 -29.77 27.02
C THR A 41 -23.74 -28.50 26.24
N ALA A 42 -22.50 -28.36 25.74
CA ALA A 42 -22.12 -27.18 24.97
C ALA A 42 -22.72 -27.25 23.57
N THR A 43 -23.59 -26.30 23.24
CA THR A 43 -24.04 -26.12 21.86
C THR A 43 -22.85 -25.70 20.99
N PRO A 44 -22.61 -26.37 19.85
CA PRO A 44 -21.56 -25.95 18.93
C PRO A 44 -21.80 -24.52 18.47
N ARG A 45 -20.79 -23.66 18.57
CA ARG A 45 -20.86 -22.31 18.01
C ARG A 45 -20.99 -22.44 16.48
N PRO A 46 -21.94 -21.74 15.84
CA PRO A 46 -22.02 -21.73 14.39
C PRO A 46 -20.72 -21.18 13.79
N ALA A 47 -20.29 -21.76 12.68
CA ALA A 47 -19.13 -21.27 11.95
C ALA A 47 -19.36 -19.81 11.50
N PRO A 48 -18.34 -18.94 11.55
CA PRO A 48 -18.47 -17.57 11.07
C PRO A 48 -18.76 -17.56 9.57
N THR A 49 -19.77 -16.79 9.17
CA THR A 49 -20.05 -16.49 7.78
C THR A 49 -19.31 -15.23 7.37
N TYR A 50 -18.71 -15.25 6.17
CA TYR A 50 -17.97 -14.12 5.64
C TYR A 50 -18.56 -13.64 4.32
N ALA A 51 -18.56 -12.32 4.09
CA ALA A 51 -19.10 -11.70 2.88
C ALA A 51 -18.46 -12.21 1.57
N TRP A 52 -17.26 -12.79 1.63
CA TRP A 52 -16.57 -13.38 0.48
C TRP A 52 -17.01 -14.82 0.16
N GLN A 53 -17.75 -15.49 1.05
CA GLN A 53 -18.25 -16.86 0.82
C GLN A 53 -19.46 -16.88 -0.11
N ALA A 54 -20.23 -15.78 -0.16
CA ALA A 54 -21.33 -15.64 -1.09
C ALA A 54 -20.80 -15.21 -2.48
N PRO A 55 -21.18 -15.90 -3.55
CA PRO A 55 -20.91 -15.44 -4.91
C PRO A 55 -21.53 -14.05 -5.11
N LYS A 56 -20.72 -13.08 -5.55
CA LYS A 56 -21.24 -11.76 -5.93
C LYS A 56 -22.08 -11.90 -7.20
N ALA A 57 -23.16 -11.14 -7.30
CA ALA A 57 -23.91 -11.02 -8.53
C ALA A 57 -22.99 -10.55 -9.67
N PRO A 58 -23.16 -11.07 -10.90
CA PRO A 58 -22.41 -10.57 -12.05
C PRO A 58 -22.71 -9.07 -12.25
N PRO A 59 -21.69 -8.26 -12.60
CA PRO A 59 -21.90 -6.84 -12.84
C PRO A 59 -22.80 -6.63 -14.06
N GLU A 60 -23.54 -5.53 -14.06
CA GLU A 60 -24.35 -5.14 -15.21
C GLU A 60 -23.45 -4.85 -16.43
N PRO A 61 -23.87 -5.26 -17.65
CA PRO A 61 -23.14 -4.93 -18.86
C PRO A 61 -23.06 -3.43 -19.08
N ILE A 62 -21.87 -2.92 -19.43
CA ILE A 62 -21.69 -1.51 -19.75
C ILE A 62 -22.47 -1.14 -21.02
N THR A 63 -23.17 -0.02 -20.96
CA THR A 63 -23.92 0.50 -22.11
C THR A 63 -23.00 1.24 -23.09
N VAL A 64 -23.43 1.37 -24.34
CA VAL A 64 -22.71 2.16 -25.36
C VAL A 64 -22.61 3.64 -24.94
N ALA A 65 -23.64 4.18 -24.30
CA ALA A 65 -23.65 5.56 -23.81
C ALA A 65 -22.58 5.78 -22.74
N GLU A 66 -22.41 4.84 -21.81
CA GLU A 66 -21.35 4.90 -20.79
C GLU A 66 -19.97 4.80 -21.42
N LEU A 67 -19.77 3.92 -22.41
CA LEU A 67 -18.50 3.84 -23.14
C LEU A 67 -18.16 5.17 -23.84
N GLN A 68 -19.14 5.81 -24.47
CA GLN A 68 -18.96 7.11 -25.10
C GLN A 68 -18.62 8.20 -24.07
N ALA A 69 -19.32 8.23 -22.94
CA ALA A 69 -19.04 9.19 -21.86
C ALA A 69 -17.62 8.98 -21.28
N GLN A 70 -17.21 7.74 -21.07
CA GLN A 70 -15.85 7.42 -20.61
C GLN A 70 -14.79 7.85 -21.63
N LYS A 71 -15.04 7.63 -22.92
CA LYS A 71 -14.13 8.08 -23.99
C LYS A 71 -13.99 9.60 -24.01
N LEU A 72 -15.09 10.34 -23.97
CA LEU A 72 -15.06 11.80 -23.95
C LEU A 72 -14.33 12.35 -22.72
N ALA A 73 -14.56 11.74 -21.55
CA ALA A 73 -13.86 12.09 -20.32
C ALA A 73 -12.35 11.84 -20.43
N ALA A 74 -11.95 10.70 -21.02
CA ALA A 74 -10.55 10.36 -21.25
C ALA A 74 -9.87 11.34 -22.23
N GLU A 75 -10.53 11.68 -23.35
CA GLU A 75 -10.04 12.65 -24.32
C GLU A 75 -9.87 14.04 -23.69
N THR A 76 -10.83 14.47 -22.88
CA THR A 76 -10.76 15.76 -22.16
C THR A 76 -9.57 15.79 -21.21
N ARG A 77 -9.34 14.71 -20.45
CA ARG A 77 -8.16 14.59 -19.57
C ARG A 77 -6.86 14.63 -20.37
N ARG A 78 -6.79 13.89 -21.48
CA ARG A 78 -5.62 13.85 -22.37
C ARG A 78 -5.30 15.24 -22.92
N ARG A 79 -6.32 15.97 -23.39
CA ARG A 79 -6.17 17.34 -23.90
C ARG A 79 -5.63 18.28 -22.83
N LYS A 80 -6.18 18.24 -21.62
CA LYS A 80 -5.70 19.06 -20.49
C LYS A 80 -4.25 18.75 -20.13
N MET A 81 -3.86 17.47 -20.14
CA MET A 81 -2.47 17.08 -19.88
C MET A 81 -1.52 17.55 -20.98
N ALA A 82 -1.91 17.41 -22.25
CA ALA A 82 -1.12 17.88 -23.39
C ALA A 82 -0.93 19.41 -23.36
N GLU A 83 -1.96 20.17 -22.99
CA GLU A 83 -1.86 21.62 -22.85
C GLU A 83 -0.89 22.04 -21.74
N ARG A 84 -0.95 21.35 -20.58
CA ARG A 84 -0.02 21.57 -19.46
C ARG A 84 1.41 21.29 -19.88
N GLU A 85 1.65 20.19 -20.60
CA GLU A 85 2.99 19.84 -21.06
C GLU A 85 3.49 20.83 -22.11
N ALA A 86 2.65 21.22 -23.07
CA ALA A 86 3.01 22.24 -24.05
C ALA A 86 3.38 23.58 -23.38
N ARG A 87 2.66 23.98 -22.32
CA ARG A 87 3.01 25.17 -21.53
C ARG A 87 4.36 25.01 -20.82
N ARG A 88 4.62 23.83 -20.24
CA ARG A 88 5.91 23.53 -19.60
C ARG A 88 7.06 23.62 -20.59
N LEU A 89 6.94 22.97 -21.74
CA LEU A 89 7.97 22.98 -22.79
C LEU A 89 8.23 24.40 -23.30
N ARG A 90 7.19 25.21 -23.52
CA ARG A 90 7.37 26.63 -23.89
C ARG A 90 8.17 27.40 -22.85
N ALA A 91 7.92 27.17 -21.56
CA ALA A 91 8.67 27.83 -20.49
C ALA A 91 10.14 27.39 -20.45
N VAL A 92 10.42 26.10 -20.66
CA VAL A 92 11.78 25.55 -20.75
C VAL A 92 12.53 26.16 -21.92
N HIS A 93 11.93 26.18 -23.11
CA HIS A 93 12.55 26.80 -24.29
C HIS A 93 12.80 28.29 -24.10
N ALA A 94 11.86 29.02 -23.51
CA ALA A 94 12.04 30.44 -23.22
C ALA A 94 13.22 30.69 -22.25
N GLU A 95 13.43 29.82 -21.27
CA GLU A 95 14.59 29.90 -20.38
C GLU A 95 15.90 29.57 -21.10
N GLN A 96 15.92 28.52 -21.93
CA GLN A 96 17.08 28.17 -22.74
C GLN A 96 17.49 29.31 -23.68
N GLU A 97 16.53 29.98 -24.31
CA GLU A 97 16.80 31.15 -25.16
C GLU A 97 17.38 32.32 -24.37
N ARG A 98 16.86 32.59 -23.15
CA ARG A 98 17.43 33.63 -22.27
C ARG A 98 18.89 33.33 -21.93
N GLN A 99 19.18 32.09 -21.52
CA GLN A 99 20.53 31.67 -21.17
C GLN A 99 21.47 31.73 -22.38
N SER A 100 21.01 31.28 -23.54
CA SER A 100 21.77 31.31 -24.79
C SER A 100 22.04 32.74 -25.26
N ALA A 101 21.08 33.66 -25.10
CA ALA A 101 21.27 35.07 -25.39
C ALA A 101 22.29 35.71 -24.44
N ALA A 102 22.23 35.43 -23.14
CA ALA A 102 23.18 35.92 -22.16
C ALA A 102 24.61 35.41 -22.45
N ALA A 103 24.76 34.13 -22.81
CA ALA A 103 26.04 33.55 -23.18
C ALA A 103 26.64 34.23 -24.43
N ARG A 104 25.82 34.48 -25.46
CA ARG A 104 26.24 35.21 -26.66
C ARG A 104 26.65 36.65 -26.35
N ALA A 105 25.92 37.35 -25.48
CA ALA A 105 26.26 38.71 -25.06
C ALA A 105 27.61 38.75 -24.32
N ALA A 106 27.81 37.84 -23.36
CA ALA A 106 29.07 37.74 -22.62
C ALA A 106 30.26 37.36 -23.53
N GLN A 107 30.03 36.50 -24.53
CA GLN A 107 31.07 36.20 -25.53
C GLN A 107 31.40 37.43 -26.36
N ALA A 108 30.41 38.19 -26.83
CA ALA A 108 30.63 39.41 -27.59
C ALA A 108 31.39 40.49 -26.79
N GLU A 109 31.20 40.55 -25.47
CA GLU A 109 32.01 41.40 -24.59
C GLU A 109 33.46 40.94 -24.51
N ARG A 110 33.70 39.64 -24.31
CA ARG A 110 35.05 39.06 -24.30
C ARG A 110 35.76 39.29 -25.63
N ASP A 111 35.07 39.09 -26.74
CA ASP A 111 35.63 39.28 -28.08
C ASP A 111 36.04 40.74 -28.31
N ARG A 112 35.21 41.70 -27.87
CA ARG A 112 35.55 43.13 -27.91
C ARG A 112 36.77 43.46 -27.04
N ALA A 113 36.82 42.94 -25.82
CA ALA A 113 37.96 43.14 -24.92
C ALA A 113 39.25 42.54 -25.51
N TRP A 114 39.16 41.33 -26.07
CA TRP A 114 40.27 40.63 -26.72
C TRP A 114 40.75 41.36 -27.98
N ALA A 115 39.85 41.93 -28.79
CA ALA A 115 40.21 42.75 -29.93
C ALA A 115 40.94 44.04 -29.49
N GLY A 116 40.45 44.71 -28.46
CA GLY A 116 41.03 45.95 -27.93
C GLY A 116 42.46 45.80 -27.42
N THR A 117 42.79 44.68 -26.76
CA THR A 117 44.16 44.43 -26.27
C THR A 117 45.16 44.16 -27.38
N ARG A 118 44.72 43.68 -28.55
CA ARG A 118 45.61 43.44 -29.70
C ARG A 118 45.90 44.70 -30.51
N THR A 119 44.98 45.67 -30.52
CA THR A 119 45.17 46.95 -31.21
C THR A 119 45.94 47.99 -30.40
N GLY A 120 46.06 47.84 -29.07
CA GLY A 120 46.81 48.76 -28.20
C GLY A 120 48.24 48.31 -27.85
N GLY A 121 48.75 47.26 -28.51
CA GLY A 121 50.07 46.64 -28.26
C GLY A 121 51.15 46.96 -29.30
N THR A 122 51.06 48.12 -29.96
CA THR A 122 52.11 48.72 -30.81
C THR A 122 52.48 50.07 -30.24
#